data_AF-A0A847LXW4-F1
#
_entry.id   AF-A0A847LXW4-F1
#
_cell.length_a   1.000
_cell.length_b   1.000
_cell.length_c   1.000
_cell.angle_alpha   90.00
_cell.angle_beta   90.00
_cell.angle_gamma   90.00
#
_symmetry.space_group_name_H-M   'P 1'
#
loop_
_entity.id
_entity.type
_entity.pdbx_description
1 polymer ?
#
loop_
_entity_poly.entity_id
_entity_poly.type
_entity_poly.pdbx_seq_one_letter_code
_entity_poly.pdbx_strand_id
1 'polypeptide(L)' 'GKLHAVRALKSINMQVFAAGDSFNDLAMIREADEGCLFRAPEGIRSSCNDLDCMDSYQDLLGRIERFLHSL' A
#
# COMPACT_ATOMS: atom_id res chain seq x y z
N GLY A 1 13.78 6.56 -5.23
CA GLY A 1 13.30 5.22 -4.78
C GLY A 1 11.88 5.31 -4.27
N LYS A 2 11.16 4.19 -4.15
CA LYS A 2 9.72 4.11 -3.85
C LYS A 2 9.29 4.95 -2.63
N LEU A 3 9.98 4.81 -1.49
CA LEU A 3 9.74 5.62 -0.28
C LEU A 3 9.84 7.14 -0.51
N HIS A 4 10.85 7.57 -1.28
CA HIS A 4 11.05 9.00 -1.54
C HIS A 4 9.95 9.57 -2.44
N ALA A 5 9.38 8.76 -3.33
CA ALA A 5 8.25 9.18 -4.16
C ALA A 5 7.01 9.45 -3.30
N VAL A 6 6.68 8.54 -2.37
CA VAL A 6 5.56 8.76 -1.44
C VAL A 6 5.76 10.01 -0.60
N ARG A 7 6.95 10.19 -0.02
CA ARG A 7 7.26 11.42 0.75
C ARG A 7 7.13 12.69 -0.08
N ALA A 8 7.57 12.65 -1.34
CA ALA A 8 7.44 13.79 -2.25
C ALA A 8 5.97 14.12 -2.54
N LEU A 9 5.13 13.12 -2.80
CA LEU A 9 3.69 13.31 -3.01
C LEU A 9 3.01 13.90 -1.75
N LYS A 10 3.32 13.36 -0.58
CA LYS A 10 2.80 13.88 0.70
C LYS A 10 3.27 15.32 0.97
N SER A 11 4.50 15.68 0.57
CA SER A 11 5.06 17.03 0.75
C SER A 11 4.34 18.12 -0.03
N ILE A 12 3.56 17.75 -1.06
CA ILE A 12 2.70 18.64 -1.83
C ILE A 12 1.22 18.43 -1.51
N ASN A 13 0.93 17.97 -0.29
CA ASN A 13 -0.42 17.79 0.26
C ASN A 13 -1.30 16.74 -0.47
N MET A 14 -0.69 15.80 -1.20
CA MET A 14 -1.45 14.67 -1.73
C MET A 14 -1.69 13.61 -0.65
N GLN A 15 -2.86 12.99 -0.70
CA GLN A 15 -3.18 11.77 0.02
C GLN A 15 -2.69 10.58 -0.83
N VAL A 16 -1.98 9.64 -0.21
CA VAL A 16 -1.27 8.58 -0.92
C VAL A 16 -1.76 7.22 -0.43
N PHE A 17 -2.22 6.41 -1.39
CA PHE A 17 -2.41 4.98 -1.21
C PHE A 17 -1.25 4.21 -1.87
N ALA A 18 -0.69 3.22 -1.18
CA ALA A 18 0.40 2.41 -1.72
C ALA A 18 0.11 0.90 -1.67
N ALA A 19 0.43 0.20 -2.76
CA ALA A 19 0.37 -1.25 -2.83
C ALA A 19 1.65 -1.85 -3.42
N GLY A 20 2.02 -3.04 -2.95
CA GLY A 20 3.20 -3.77 -3.42
C GLY A 20 3.22 -5.21 -2.92
N ASP A 21 4.22 -5.99 -3.34
CA ASP A 21 4.26 -7.45 -3.15
C ASP A 21 5.54 -7.94 -2.48
N SER A 22 6.53 -7.06 -2.26
CA SER A 22 7.87 -7.45 -1.86
C SER A 22 8.40 -6.67 -0.63
N PHE A 23 9.49 -7.16 -0.03
CA PHE A 23 10.12 -6.50 1.13
C PHE A 23 10.55 -5.06 0.83
N ASN A 24 10.90 -4.75 -0.43
CA ASN A 24 11.34 -3.41 -0.82
C ASN A 24 10.18 -2.40 -0.94
N ASP A 25 8.93 -2.87 -0.92
CA ASP A 25 7.72 -2.05 -0.94
C ASP A 25 7.26 -1.65 0.47
N LEU A 26 7.62 -2.42 1.51
CA LEU A 26 7.10 -2.24 2.85
C LEU A 26 7.33 -0.84 3.41
N ALA A 27 8.50 -0.26 3.16
CA ALA A 27 8.81 1.10 3.60
C ALA A 27 7.88 2.13 2.95
N MET A 28 7.55 1.95 1.67
CA MET A 28 6.62 2.82 0.94
C MET A 28 5.19 2.63 1.44
N ILE A 29 4.75 1.38 1.62
CA ILE A 29 3.39 1.03 2.07
C ILE A 29 3.11 1.62 3.46
N ARG A 30 4.08 1.53 4.38
CA ARG A 30 3.94 2.06 5.74
C ARG A 30 4.07 3.58 5.86
N GLU A 31 4.63 4.25 4.84
CA GLU A 31 4.74 5.72 4.79
C GLU A 31 3.48 6.37 4.18
N ALA A 32 2.79 5.64 3.30
CA ALA A 32 1.53 6.07 2.70
C ALA A 32 0.45 6.30 3.76
N ASP A 33 -0.60 7.04 3.41
CA ASP A 33 -1.72 7.32 4.33
C ASP A 33 -2.56 6.05 4.56
N GLU A 34 -2.71 5.25 3.51
CA GLU A 34 -3.13 3.85 3.61
C GLU A 34 -2.35 2.98 2.62
N GLY A 35 -2.34 1.68 2.86
CA GLY A 35 -1.76 0.76 1.91
C GLY A 35 -2.05 -0.70 2.22
N CYS A 36 -1.70 -1.56 1.26
CA CYS A 36 -1.89 -2.99 1.37
C CYS A 36 -0.82 -3.76 0.60
N LEU A 37 -0.69 -5.05 0.90
CA LEU A 37 -0.02 -5.98 0.03
C LEU A 37 -0.92 -6.34 -1.16
N PHE A 38 -0.33 -6.67 -2.30
CA PHE A 38 -1.05 -7.14 -3.47
C PHE A 38 -0.35 -8.36 -4.05
N ARG A 39 -1.05 -9.51 -4.07
CA ARG A 39 -0.51 -10.80 -4.55
C ARG A 39 0.86 -11.15 -3.97
N ALA A 40 1.10 -10.74 -2.72
CA ALA A 40 2.38 -10.97 -2.07
C ALA A 40 2.62 -12.47 -1.83
N PRO A 41 3.87 -12.96 -1.91
CA PRO A 41 4.23 -14.32 -1.52
C PRO A 41 3.93 -14.61 -0.05
N GLU A 42 3.67 -15.86 0.30
CA GLU A 42 3.34 -16.27 1.68
C GLU A 42 4.38 -15.79 2.71
N GLY A 43 5.67 -15.87 2.40
CA GLY A 43 6.73 -15.42 3.33
C GLY A 43 6.64 -13.93 3.69
N ILE A 44 6.19 -13.09 2.75
CA ILE A 44 5.92 -11.66 3.03
C ILE A 44 4.68 -11.53 3.89
N ARG A 45 3.59 -12.21 3.51
CA ARG A 45 2.30 -12.16 4.23
C ARG A 45 2.48 -12.53 5.69
N SER A 46 3.15 -13.65 5.96
CA SER A 46 3.41 -14.13 7.31
C SER A 46 4.28 -13.17 8.14
N SER A 47 5.13 -12.39 7.47
CA SER A 47 6.01 -11.39 8.11
C SER A 47 5.33 -10.02 8.30
N CYS A 48 4.20 -9.78 7.63
CA CYS A 48 3.50 -8.50 7.59
C CYS A 48 2.01 -8.69 7.89
N ASN A 49 1.69 -9.35 9.01
CA ASN A 49 0.30 -9.57 9.43
C ASN A 49 -0.44 -8.27 9.77
N ASP A 50 0.28 -7.14 9.85
CA ASP A 50 -0.26 -5.79 9.99
C ASP A 50 -0.84 -5.22 8.68
N LEU A 51 -0.51 -5.82 7.52
CA LEU A 51 -0.95 -5.34 6.21
C LEU A 51 -1.93 -6.33 5.58
N ASP A 52 -3.10 -5.84 5.19
CA ASP A 52 -4.03 -6.60 4.38
C ASP A 52 -3.39 -6.98 3.05
N CYS A 53 -3.70 -8.16 2.51
CA CYS A 53 -3.21 -8.59 1.21
C CYS A 53 -4.38 -8.88 0.27
N MET A 54 -4.43 -8.15 -0.85
CA MET A 54 -5.43 -8.34 -1.90
C MET A 54 -4.91 -9.32 -2.94
N ASP A 55 -5.77 -10.21 -3.44
CA ASP A 55 -5.39 -11.27 -4.40
C ASP A 55 -5.92 -11.03 -5.83
N SER A 56 -6.92 -10.17 -5.97
CA SER A 56 -7.48 -9.76 -7.26
C SER A 56 -7.41 -8.24 -7.45
N TYR A 57 -7.41 -7.82 -8.72
CA TYR A 57 -7.51 -6.39 -9.04
C TYR A 57 -8.83 -5.78 -8.58
N GLN A 58 -9.91 -6.58 -8.50
CA GLN A 58 -11.20 -6.13 -8.00
C GLN A 58 -11.13 -5.80 -6.50
N ASP A 59 -10.45 -6.64 -5.71
CA ASP A 59 -10.27 -6.40 -4.28
C ASP A 59 -9.36 -5.20 -4.03
N LEU A 60 -8.29 -5.06 -4.84
CA LEU A 60 -7.41 -3.90 -4.79
C LEU A 60 -8.17 -2.60 -5.12
N LEU A 61 -8.99 -2.61 -6.18
CA LEU A 61 -9.82 -1.46 -6.54
C LEU A 61 -10.79 -1.12 -5.40
N GLY A 62 -11.51 -2.11 -4.86
CA GLY A 62 -12.42 -1.89 -3.73
C GLY A 62 -11.72 -1.40 -2.46
N ARG A 63 -10.43 -1.72 -2.27
CA ARG A 63 -9.63 -1.12 -1.19
C ARG A 63 -9.29 0.35 -1.47
N ILE A 64 -8.91 0.68 -2.70
CA ILE A 64 -8.63 2.07 -3.10
C ILE A 64 -9.90 2.93 -3.02
N GLU A 65 -11.05 2.42 -3.46
CA GLU A 65 -12.34 3.12 -3.35
C GLU A 65 -12.72 3.43 -1.89
N ARG A 66 -12.52 2.47 -0.98
CA ARG A 66 -12.74 2.70 0.46
C ARG A 66 -11.84 3.80 1.01
N PHE A 67 -10.56 3.82 0.61
CA PHE A 67 -9.65 4.90 0.99
C PHE A 67 -10.14 6.25 0.45
N LEU A 68 -10.51 6.33 -0.83
CA LEU A 68 -11.01 7.56 -1.45
C LEU A 68 -12.29 8.10 -0.80
N HIS A 69 -13.18 7.21 -0.33
CA HIS A 69 -14.40 7.61 0.39
C HIS A 69 -14.16 7.99 1.87
N SER A 70 -12.96 7.77 2.40
CA SER A 70 -12.58 8.12 3.78
C SER A 70 -11.89 9.49 3.90
N LEU A 71 -11.53 10.10 2.76
CA LEU A 71 -10.94 11.44 2.67
C LEU A 71 -11.99 12.55 2.87
#